data_AF-A0A7S3VD65-F1
#
_entry.id   AF-A0A7S3VD65-F1
#
_cell.length_a   1.000
_cell.length_b   1.000
_cell.length_c   1.000
_cell.angle_alpha   90.00
_cell.angle_beta   90.00
_cell.angle_gamma   90.00
#
_symmetry.space_group_name_H-M   'P 1'
#
loop_
_entity.id
_entity.type
_entity.pdbx_description
1 polymer ?
#
loop_
_entity_poly.entity_id
_entity_poly.type
_entity_poly.pdbx_seq_one_letter_code
_entity_poly.pdbx_strand_id
1 'polypeptide(L)'
;MNLKYATKAISLILSSVQLLASADAGLDELLLSNAVPIQQYEDQLVAAGGERFVHKLKLGGKLGEDTHPSFMQEETDYSRKSRELGGYYYKKVYYDDDSENDDYFNLQKELSFQGYSLKFATCQKLQRFSVEAVQRGEYSSMVTDDVVIMRLCPKKSCSANQEYGCSSGFGEYVMDVSEYMAILMKYQYQRQKNFCSFCDSCSFVDYYEDSGANAGNATGDDDQYNAYYENAAAYQNANEEDQDDAVEGANENENGDENQDNRFLGAYYAANANTCYKMSSQCKNCKNTCSSNDDDDYDDASSSSNMIDYMSYINYFGCQKQGDSYGNYHYVNPQCDPDTNTIEMGVFYDEYCDQYAGNDIAVYDYLGDDFSTNTFKSVQSSECIECAENKYPPYYNANNVFCNNVYQNSGQCDAYLAYDLGEKSYDDAGDDAANGDDN
;
A
#
# COMPACT_ATOMS: atom_id res chain seq x y z
N MET A 1 23.75 31.54 61.15
CA MET A 1 22.79 31.23 60.06
C MET A 1 21.65 32.23 60.11
N ASN A 2 21.42 32.95 59.01
CA ASN A 2 20.57 34.14 58.97
C ASN A 2 19.08 33.76 58.98
N LEU A 3 18.35 34.18 60.03
CA LEU A 3 16.92 33.93 60.22
C LEU A 3 16.05 34.39 59.03
N LYS A 4 16.54 35.35 58.23
CA LYS A 4 15.87 35.86 57.02
C LYS A 4 15.73 34.84 55.89
N TYR A 5 16.60 33.83 55.81
CA TYR A 5 16.50 32.80 54.76
C TYR A 5 15.49 31.71 55.10
N ALA A 6 15.31 31.41 56.40
CA ALA A 6 14.32 30.42 56.85
C ALA A 6 12.88 30.88 56.59
N THR A 7 12.59 32.17 56.75
CA THR A 7 11.23 32.71 56.53
C THR A 7 10.84 32.69 55.04
N LYS A 8 11.80 32.90 54.13
CA LYS A 8 11.57 32.81 52.68
C LYS A 8 11.34 31.37 52.22
N ALA A 9 12.10 30.41 52.75
CA ALA A 9 11.93 28.99 52.43
C ALA A 9 10.57 28.46 52.92
N ILE A 10 10.14 28.85 54.12
CA ILE A 10 8.83 28.44 54.67
C ILE A 10 7.68 29.07 53.88
N SER A 11 7.81 30.32 53.42
CA SER A 11 6.81 30.95 52.54
C SER A 11 6.67 30.23 51.20
N LEU A 12 7.78 29.77 50.60
CA LEU A 12 7.76 29.03 49.33
C LEU A 12 7.11 27.65 49.46
N ILE A 13 7.33 26.97 50.59
CA ILE A 13 6.72 25.66 50.88
C ILE A 13 5.22 25.79 51.15
N LEU A 14 4.79 26.84 51.88
CA LEU A 14 3.36 27.08 52.13
C LEU A 14 2.60 27.44 50.84
N SER A 15 3.20 28.20 49.92
CA SER A 15 2.59 28.50 48.62
C SER A 15 2.45 27.27 47.70
N SER A 16 3.36 26.29 47.81
CA SER A 16 3.29 25.06 47.02
C SER A 16 2.33 24.03 47.60
N VAL A 17 2.14 24.00 48.93
CA VAL A 17 1.12 23.14 49.57
C VAL A 17 -0.31 23.63 49.30
N GLN A 18 -0.51 24.94 49.10
CA GLN A 18 -1.83 25.49 48.73
C GLN A 18 -2.22 25.19 47.28
N LEU A 19 -1.25 24.96 46.39
CA LEU A 19 -1.51 24.54 45.01
C LEU A 19 -1.95 23.07 44.90
N LEU A 20 -1.53 22.22 45.85
CA LEU A 20 -1.89 20.79 45.85
C LEU A 20 -3.29 20.50 46.41
N ALA A 21 -3.97 21.49 46.99
CA ALA A 21 -5.28 21.33 47.61
C ALA A 21 -6.47 21.73 46.70
N SER A 22 -6.22 22.21 45.47
CA SER A 22 -7.27 22.67 44.54
C SER A 22 -7.36 21.88 43.23
N ALA A 23 -6.71 20.71 43.15
CA ALA A 23 -6.60 19.91 41.93
C ALA A 23 -7.84 19.04 41.61
N ASP A 24 -9.04 19.60 41.77
CA ASP A 24 -10.31 18.94 41.35
C ASP A 24 -11.20 19.86 40.49
N ALA A 25 -10.66 21.00 40.04
CA ALA A 25 -11.30 21.87 39.08
C ALA A 25 -10.30 22.20 37.95
N GLY A 26 -10.56 21.62 36.78
CA GLY A 26 -10.06 22.01 35.46
C GLY A 26 -8.63 22.57 35.39
N LEU A 27 -7.64 21.69 35.32
CA LEU A 27 -6.25 22.07 35.04
C LEU A 27 -6.13 22.92 33.76
N ASP A 28 -6.99 22.67 32.77
CA ASP A 28 -7.05 23.40 31.51
C ASP A 28 -7.51 24.86 31.68
N GLU A 29 -8.48 25.11 32.56
CA GLU A 29 -8.97 26.47 32.85
C GLU A 29 -7.92 27.25 33.66
N LEU A 30 -7.14 26.55 34.50
CA LEU A 30 -6.02 27.13 35.24
C LEU A 30 -4.81 27.43 34.35
N LEU A 31 -4.53 26.59 33.35
CA LEU A 31 -3.46 26.82 32.38
C LEU A 31 -3.81 27.98 31.43
N LEU A 32 -5.05 28.04 30.96
CA LEU A 32 -5.53 29.13 30.09
C LEU A 32 -5.66 30.47 30.83
N SER A 33 -6.09 30.47 32.10
CA SER A 33 -6.19 31.71 32.89
C SER A 33 -4.83 32.28 33.32
N ASN A 34 -3.77 31.46 33.32
CA ASN A 34 -2.41 31.89 33.61
C ASN A 34 -1.52 32.06 32.37
N ALA A 35 -2.05 31.79 31.16
CA ALA A 35 -1.34 32.02 29.93
C ALA A 35 -1.11 33.52 29.73
N VAL A 36 0.14 33.96 29.77
CA VAL A 36 0.52 35.34 29.46
C VAL A 36 0.87 35.46 27.98
N PRO A 37 0.55 36.59 27.31
CA PRO A 37 1.00 36.86 25.95
C PRO A 37 2.52 36.70 25.84
N ILE A 38 2.99 36.17 24.71
CA ILE A 38 4.42 35.86 24.50
C ILE A 38 5.34 37.05 24.78
N GLN A 39 4.93 38.29 24.43
CA GLN A 39 5.66 39.51 24.79
C GLN A 39 5.86 39.67 26.31
N GLN A 40 4.83 39.37 27.11
CA GLN A 40 4.90 39.51 28.56
C GLN A 40 5.81 38.43 29.17
N TYR A 41 5.85 37.24 28.58
CA TYR A 41 6.79 36.18 28.97
C TYR A 41 8.24 36.56 28.61
N GLU A 42 8.49 37.09 27.41
CA GLU A 42 9.80 37.59 26.99
C GLU A 42 10.30 38.72 27.91
N ASP A 43 9.42 39.65 28.28
CA ASP A 43 9.77 40.74 29.19
C ASP A 43 10.07 40.23 30.62
N GLN A 44 9.37 39.20 31.08
CA GLN A 44 9.67 38.54 32.36
C GLN A 44 11.02 37.80 32.33
N LEU A 45 11.34 37.12 31.23
CA LEU A 45 12.64 36.49 31.02
C LEU A 45 13.78 37.50 31.03
N VAL A 46 13.61 38.63 30.31
CA VAL A 46 14.59 39.72 30.29
C VAL A 46 14.74 40.36 31.67
N ALA A 47 13.63 40.58 32.40
CA ALA A 47 13.66 41.10 33.77
C ALA A 47 14.35 40.14 34.75
N ALA A 48 14.32 38.83 34.49
CA ALA A 48 15.02 37.81 35.25
C ALA A 48 16.51 37.64 34.84
N GLY A 49 17.00 38.47 33.89
CA GLY A 49 18.38 38.43 33.40
C GLY A 49 18.62 37.46 32.25
N GLY A 50 17.57 36.91 31.64
CA GLY A 50 17.64 36.15 30.40
C GLY A 50 17.86 37.05 29.18
N GLU A 51 18.52 36.54 28.15
CA GLU A 51 18.67 37.25 26.88
C GLU A 51 17.35 37.20 26.10
N ARG A 52 16.94 38.32 25.50
CA ARG A 52 15.75 38.37 24.65
C ARG A 52 16.00 37.49 23.41
N PHE A 53 15.05 36.63 23.05
CA PHE A 53 15.11 35.85 21.81
C PHE A 53 15.08 36.80 20.61
N VAL A 54 16.25 37.16 20.08
CA VAL A 54 16.34 37.99 18.87
C VAL A 54 16.40 37.07 17.65
N HIS A 55 15.27 36.53 17.21
CA HIS A 55 15.17 36.04 15.83
C HIS A 55 15.19 37.26 14.89
N LYS A 56 16.40 37.67 14.47
CA LYS A 56 16.57 38.61 13.35
C LYS A 56 16.27 37.89 12.04
N LEU A 57 14.98 37.66 11.75
CA LEU A 57 14.54 37.51 10.36
C LEU A 57 14.68 38.88 9.70
N LYS A 58 15.75 39.07 8.92
CA LYS A 58 15.89 40.22 8.02
C LYS A 58 14.90 40.08 6.86
N LEU A 59 13.64 40.42 7.10
CA LEU A 59 12.70 40.74 6.02
C LEU A 59 12.78 42.25 5.75
N GLY A 60 13.80 42.63 4.98
CA GLY A 60 13.96 43.99 4.46
C GLY A 60 13.17 44.14 3.16
N GLY A 61 11.88 44.45 3.26
CA GLY A 61 11.03 44.78 2.12
C GLY A 61 9.74 45.42 2.62
N LYS A 62 9.36 46.57 2.06
CA LYS A 62 8.10 47.26 2.37
C LYS A 62 6.93 46.30 2.11
N LEU A 63 6.29 45.82 3.17
CA LEU A 63 5.01 45.12 3.11
C LEU A 63 3.92 46.16 2.86
N GLY A 64 3.31 46.10 1.67
CA GLY A 64 1.96 46.60 1.47
C GLY A 64 0.97 45.67 2.17
N GLU A 65 -0.13 46.23 2.65
CA GLU A 65 -1.11 45.62 3.57
C GLU A 65 -1.90 44.39 3.05
N ASP A 66 -1.63 43.84 1.87
CA ASP A 66 -2.54 42.87 1.24
C ASP A 66 -1.92 41.54 0.77
N THR A 67 -0.90 41.00 1.45
CA THR A 67 -0.45 39.61 1.18
C THR A 67 0.11 38.92 2.43
N HIS A 68 -0.78 38.39 3.27
CA HIS A 68 -0.42 37.23 4.08
C HIS A 68 -0.31 36.03 3.12
N PRO A 69 0.80 35.27 3.10
CA PRO A 69 0.85 34.03 2.34
C PRO A 69 -0.07 33.00 3.02
N SER A 70 -1.22 32.74 2.40
CA SER A 70 -2.26 31.81 2.83
C SER A 70 -1.81 30.34 2.89
N PHE A 71 -0.54 30.04 2.63
CA PHE A 71 -0.02 28.68 2.47
C PHE A 71 0.04 27.85 3.78
N MET A 72 -0.18 28.45 4.95
CA MET A 72 -0.19 27.72 6.23
C MET A 72 -1.53 27.74 6.98
N GLN A 73 -2.62 28.17 6.34
CA GLN A 73 -3.94 28.21 7.01
C GLN A 73 -5.00 27.29 6.40
N GLU A 74 -4.73 26.67 5.25
CA GLU A 74 -5.59 25.60 4.77
C GLU A 74 -5.08 24.27 5.31
N GLU A 75 -5.90 23.64 6.17
CA GLU A 75 -5.92 22.19 6.25
C GLU A 75 -6.00 21.66 4.82
N THR A 76 -4.92 21.09 4.32
CA THR A 76 -4.99 20.34 3.07
C THR A 76 -5.98 19.21 3.27
N ASP A 77 -6.88 18.97 2.32
CA ASP A 77 -7.84 17.86 2.37
C ASP A 77 -7.17 16.51 2.66
N TYR A 78 -5.87 16.37 2.37
CA TYR A 78 -5.04 15.23 2.76
C TYR A 78 -4.98 15.01 4.29
N SER A 79 -4.63 16.04 5.06
CA SER A 79 -4.57 15.97 6.53
C SER A 79 -5.93 15.67 7.15
N ARG A 80 -7.03 16.11 6.51
CA ARG A 80 -8.39 15.81 6.95
C ARG A 80 -8.81 14.38 6.58
N LYS A 81 -8.58 13.92 5.35
CA LYS A 81 -8.90 12.54 4.90
C LYS A 81 -8.07 11.48 5.60
N SER A 82 -6.76 11.69 5.75
CA SER A 82 -5.88 10.78 6.51
C SER A 82 -6.33 10.66 7.97
N ARG A 83 -6.90 11.72 8.56
CA ARG A 83 -7.44 11.70 9.93
C ARG A 83 -8.87 11.17 10.05
N GLU A 84 -9.74 11.41 9.07
CA GLU A 84 -11.06 10.77 8.99
C GLU A 84 -10.92 9.24 8.78
N LEU A 85 -9.89 8.81 8.06
CA LEU A 85 -9.51 7.39 7.92
C LEU A 85 -8.76 6.86 9.16
N GLY A 86 -7.88 7.66 9.79
CA GLY A 86 -7.15 7.29 11.01
C GLY A 86 -8.02 7.21 12.28
N GLY A 87 -9.25 7.75 12.24
CA GLY A 87 -10.26 7.62 13.28
C GLY A 87 -11.25 6.46 13.06
N TYR A 88 -11.21 5.79 11.90
CA TYR A 88 -11.85 4.48 11.79
C TYR A 88 -11.02 3.53 12.64
N TYR A 89 -11.61 3.09 13.74
CA TYR A 89 -11.44 1.74 14.24
C TYR A 89 -11.08 0.84 13.05
N TYR A 90 -9.87 0.29 13.03
CA TYR A 90 -9.61 -0.96 12.33
C TYR A 90 -10.60 -1.95 12.94
N LYS A 91 -11.82 -2.00 12.38
CA LYS A 91 -12.79 -3.02 12.70
C LYS A 91 -12.09 -4.28 12.27
N LYS A 92 -11.56 -5.00 13.26
CA LYS A 92 -11.06 -6.36 13.17
C LYS A 92 -12.09 -7.13 12.34
N VAL A 93 -11.83 -7.28 11.05
CA VAL A 93 -12.64 -8.12 10.18
C VAL A 93 -12.22 -9.52 10.59
N TYR A 94 -13.02 -10.12 11.48
CA TYR A 94 -12.99 -11.56 11.61
C TYR A 94 -13.46 -12.09 10.26
N TYR A 95 -12.52 -12.68 9.54
CA TYR A 95 -12.83 -13.54 8.40
C TYR A 95 -13.65 -14.71 8.97
N ASP A 96 -14.96 -14.65 8.83
CA ASP A 96 -15.74 -15.88 8.80
C ASP A 96 -15.49 -16.48 7.42
N ASP A 97 -14.91 -17.68 7.45
CA ASP A 97 -14.74 -18.57 6.31
C ASP A 97 -16.04 -18.65 5.51
N ASP A 98 -15.85 -18.73 4.20
CA ASP A 98 -16.85 -19.06 3.20
C ASP A 98 -17.78 -17.91 2.77
N SER A 99 -17.40 -17.33 1.62
CA SER A 99 -18.31 -16.75 0.63
C SER A 99 -18.84 -15.32 0.94
N GLU A 100 -18.64 -14.40 -0.02
CA GLU A 100 -19.27 -13.05 -0.12
C GLU A 100 -18.60 -11.84 0.58
N ASN A 101 -17.26 -11.71 0.59
CA ASN A 101 -16.63 -10.49 1.12
C ASN A 101 -15.39 -9.96 0.37
N ASP A 102 -15.47 -9.92 -0.97
CA ASP A 102 -14.52 -9.14 -1.81
C ASP A 102 -14.93 -7.64 -1.89
N ASP A 103 -15.87 -7.18 -1.06
CA ASP A 103 -16.39 -5.79 -1.03
C ASP A 103 -15.42 -4.77 -0.39
N TYR A 104 -14.19 -5.17 -0.04
CA TYR A 104 -13.18 -4.22 0.47
C TYR A 104 -12.70 -3.25 -0.62
N PHE A 105 -12.83 -3.62 -1.90
CA PHE A 105 -12.73 -2.66 -3.00
C PHE A 105 -14.13 -2.17 -3.32
N ASN A 106 -14.60 -1.21 -2.54
CA ASN A 106 -15.74 -0.41 -2.95
C ASN A 106 -15.30 0.28 -4.26
N LEU A 107 -15.72 -0.28 -5.39
CA LEU A 107 -15.34 0.07 -6.77
C LEU A 107 -15.81 1.50 -7.08
N GLN A 108 -15.20 2.47 -6.43
CA GLN A 108 -15.04 3.80 -6.99
C GLN A 108 -14.33 3.60 -8.31
N LYS A 109 -14.97 4.08 -9.38
CA LYS A 109 -14.52 4.09 -10.77
C LYS A 109 -13.02 3.81 -10.90
N GLU A 110 -12.68 2.57 -11.27
CA GLU A 110 -11.29 2.20 -11.52
C GLU A 110 -10.74 3.10 -12.63
N LEU A 111 -9.66 3.80 -12.32
CA LEU A 111 -8.97 4.60 -13.31
C LEU A 111 -8.10 3.67 -14.15
N SER A 112 -8.18 3.86 -15.46
CA SER A 112 -7.26 3.20 -16.37
C SER A 112 -5.93 3.95 -16.37
N PHE A 113 -4.92 3.35 -15.76
CA PHE A 113 -3.53 3.84 -15.80
C PHE A 113 -2.75 3.26 -16.99
N GLN A 114 -3.44 2.98 -18.10
CA GLN A 114 -2.82 2.41 -19.29
C GLN A 114 -1.70 3.32 -19.80
N GLY A 115 -0.51 2.75 -20.02
CA GLY A 115 0.66 3.50 -20.47
C GLY A 115 1.45 4.20 -19.36
N TYR A 116 1.11 3.96 -18.09
CA TYR A 116 1.86 4.43 -16.93
C TYR A 116 2.48 3.28 -16.13
N SER A 117 3.45 3.63 -15.29
CA SER A 117 4.11 2.70 -14.37
C SER A 117 4.45 3.43 -13.08
N LEU A 118 4.11 2.81 -11.96
CA LEU A 118 4.37 3.35 -10.63
C LEU A 118 5.76 2.90 -10.16
N LYS A 119 6.48 3.79 -9.49
CA LYS A 119 7.78 3.47 -8.89
C LYS A 119 7.90 4.06 -7.50
N PHE A 120 8.44 3.27 -6.58
CA PHE A 120 8.87 3.74 -5.26
C PHE A 120 10.03 4.74 -5.42
N ALA A 121 9.86 5.94 -4.86
CA ALA A 121 10.87 6.99 -4.92
C ALA A 121 11.74 7.01 -3.67
N THR A 122 11.12 7.18 -2.51
CA THR A 122 11.82 7.35 -1.23
C THR A 122 10.88 7.12 -0.06
N CYS A 123 11.44 6.77 1.10
CA CYS A 123 10.79 6.81 2.40
C CYS A 123 11.38 7.97 3.19
N GLN A 124 10.58 8.78 3.87
CA GLN A 124 11.10 9.85 4.71
C GLN A 124 10.26 10.09 5.96
N LYS A 125 10.92 10.51 7.03
CA LYS A 125 10.29 11.01 8.26
C LYS A 125 9.87 12.47 8.09
N LEU A 126 8.63 12.79 8.39
CA LEU A 126 8.06 14.13 8.41
C LEU A 126 7.71 14.53 9.83
N GLN A 127 8.29 15.64 10.30
CA GLN A 127 7.92 16.22 11.58
C GLN A 127 6.87 17.31 11.38
N ARG A 128 5.75 17.20 12.10
CA ARG A 128 4.71 18.22 12.09
C ARG A 128 4.13 18.45 13.47
N PHE A 129 3.51 19.60 13.65
CA PHE A 129 2.73 19.86 14.84
C PHE A 129 1.40 19.09 14.79
N SER A 130 1.06 18.39 15.86
CA SER A 130 -0.23 17.75 16.06
C SER A 130 -0.97 18.44 17.19
N VAL A 131 -2.16 18.92 16.87
CA VAL A 131 -3.08 19.48 17.86
C VAL A 131 -3.57 18.36 18.79
N GLU A 132 -3.71 17.16 18.25
CA GLU A 132 -4.15 15.97 18.97
C GLU A 132 -3.12 15.54 20.02
N ALA A 133 -1.82 15.53 19.68
CA ALA A 133 -0.73 15.29 20.63
C ALA A 133 -0.80 16.27 21.82
N VAL A 134 -1.03 17.56 21.53
CA VAL A 134 -1.23 18.59 22.56
C VAL A 134 -2.47 18.31 23.40
N GLN A 135 -3.59 17.98 22.77
CA GLN A 135 -4.86 17.68 23.46
C GLN A 135 -4.78 16.43 24.33
N ARG A 136 -3.96 15.45 23.96
CA ARG A 136 -3.69 14.25 24.75
C ARG A 136 -2.70 14.48 25.90
N GLY A 137 -2.11 15.67 26.00
CA GLY A 137 -1.11 16.00 27.01
C GLY A 137 0.22 15.26 26.78
N GLU A 138 0.54 14.92 25.53
CA GLU A 138 1.83 14.35 25.19
C GLU A 138 2.97 15.33 25.49
N TYR A 139 4.16 14.78 25.74
CA TYR A 139 5.32 15.58 26.10
C TYR A 139 5.76 16.54 24.98
N SER A 140 5.50 16.17 23.73
CA SER A 140 5.85 16.92 22.53
C SER A 140 4.59 17.19 21.71
N SER A 141 4.43 18.43 21.23
CA SER A 141 3.43 18.77 20.23
C SER A 141 3.86 18.42 18.80
N MET A 142 5.14 18.05 18.63
CA MET A 142 5.69 17.55 17.37
C MET A 142 5.54 16.03 17.33
N VAL A 143 4.86 15.54 16.29
CA VAL A 143 4.75 14.12 15.94
C VAL A 143 5.61 13.86 14.70
N THR A 144 6.10 12.63 14.56
CA THR A 144 6.88 12.21 13.39
C THR A 144 6.08 11.18 12.60
N ASP A 145 5.66 11.52 11.40
CA ASP A 145 5.03 10.57 10.49
C ASP A 145 6.09 9.98 9.55
N ASP A 146 6.03 8.69 9.29
CA ASP A 146 6.82 8.03 8.25
C ASP A 146 6.00 7.98 6.96
N VAL A 147 6.48 8.58 5.87
CA VAL A 147 5.78 8.61 4.59
C VAL A 147 6.59 7.99 3.45
N VAL A 148 5.87 7.35 2.53
CA VAL A 148 6.40 6.88 1.25
C VAL A 148 6.02 7.88 0.17
N ILE A 149 7.01 8.23 -0.65
CA ILE A 149 6.80 8.94 -1.90
C ILE A 149 6.91 7.94 -3.05
N MET A 150 5.95 8.02 -3.97
CA MET A 150 5.94 7.26 -5.22
C MET A 150 5.80 8.21 -6.39
N ARG A 151 6.27 7.77 -7.56
CA ARG A 151 6.13 8.51 -8.80
C ARG A 151 5.45 7.65 -9.86
N LEU A 152 4.38 8.16 -10.45
CA LEU A 152 3.72 7.56 -11.60
C LEU A 152 4.32 8.15 -12.88
N CYS A 153 5.05 7.30 -13.60
CA CYS A 153 5.80 7.67 -14.80
C CYS A 153 5.14 7.15 -16.07
N PRO A 154 5.27 7.84 -17.21
CA PRO A 154 4.93 7.24 -18.50
C PRO A 154 5.76 5.98 -18.71
N LYS A 155 5.11 4.85 -19.05
CA LYS A 155 5.71 3.51 -19.16
C LYS A 155 7.02 3.51 -19.97
N LYS A 156 7.04 4.22 -21.10
CA LYS A 156 8.20 4.30 -22.00
C LYS A 156 9.40 5.03 -21.40
N SER A 157 9.17 5.87 -20.40
CA SER A 157 10.19 6.68 -19.73
C SER A 157 10.58 6.15 -18.36
N CYS A 158 9.80 5.23 -17.78
CA CYS A 158 10.09 4.67 -16.47
C CYS A 158 11.29 3.70 -16.54
N SER A 159 12.31 3.97 -15.73
CA SER A 159 13.56 3.21 -15.70
C SER A 159 13.91 2.76 -14.29
N ALA A 160 14.25 1.47 -14.15
CA ALA A 160 14.73 0.93 -12.88
C ALA A 160 16.02 1.62 -12.40
N ASN A 161 16.87 2.05 -13.34
CA ASN A 161 18.18 2.66 -13.07
C ASN A 161 18.12 4.14 -12.67
N GLN A 162 16.95 4.79 -12.81
CA GLN A 162 16.75 6.17 -12.34
C GLN A 162 16.09 6.14 -10.98
N GLU A 163 16.61 6.85 -9.99
CA GLU A 163 16.08 6.91 -8.62
C GLU A 163 14.55 7.09 -8.58
N TYR A 164 14.02 8.00 -9.41
CA TYR A 164 12.58 8.29 -9.48
C TYR A 164 11.88 7.71 -10.73
N GLY A 165 12.56 6.90 -11.52
CA GLY A 165 11.99 6.29 -12.73
C GLY A 165 12.00 7.18 -13.96
N CYS A 166 11.53 8.42 -13.84
CA CYS A 166 11.45 9.39 -14.94
C CYS A 166 11.65 10.83 -14.46
N SER A 167 11.97 11.75 -15.38
CA SER A 167 12.27 13.16 -15.09
C SER A 167 11.18 14.16 -15.47
N SER A 168 10.12 13.75 -16.18
CA SER A 168 9.05 14.64 -16.65
C SER A 168 7.77 13.87 -16.95
N GLY A 169 6.63 14.57 -16.95
CA GLY A 169 5.33 13.97 -17.28
C GLY A 169 4.85 12.97 -16.24
N PHE A 170 5.17 13.22 -14.97
CA PHE A 170 4.85 12.33 -13.86
C PHE A 170 3.89 12.98 -12.86
N GLY A 171 3.20 12.13 -12.11
CA GLY A 171 2.49 12.49 -10.87
C GLY A 171 3.28 11.99 -9.67
N GLU A 172 3.24 12.73 -8.57
CA GLU A 172 3.85 12.32 -7.30
C GLU A 172 2.77 12.02 -6.28
N TYR A 173 2.96 10.92 -5.55
CA TYR A 173 2.01 10.41 -4.58
C TYR A 173 2.71 10.25 -3.25
N VAL A 174 2.07 10.71 -2.17
CA VAL A 174 2.55 10.57 -0.79
C VAL A 174 1.55 9.80 0.04
N MET A 175 2.02 8.86 0.85
CA MET A 175 1.17 7.99 1.67
C MET A 175 1.88 7.65 2.97
N ASP A 176 1.13 7.34 4.02
CA ASP A 176 1.68 6.74 5.25
C ASP A 176 2.39 5.41 4.94
N VAL A 177 3.54 5.16 5.58
CA VAL A 177 4.28 3.91 5.37
C VAL A 177 3.44 2.69 5.69
N SER A 178 2.67 2.69 6.78
CA SER A 178 1.86 1.54 7.20
C SER A 178 0.78 1.21 6.16
N GLU A 179 0.15 2.25 5.60
CA GLU A 179 -0.86 2.11 4.55
C GLU A 179 -0.26 1.60 3.23
N TYR A 180 0.88 2.16 2.82
CA TYR A 180 1.62 1.69 1.64
C TYR A 180 2.01 0.21 1.79
N MET A 181 2.55 -0.17 2.95
CA MET A 181 2.92 -1.54 3.26
C MET A 181 1.70 -2.46 3.20
N ALA A 182 0.55 -2.05 3.76
CA ALA A 182 -0.68 -2.85 3.72
C ALA A 182 -1.16 -3.11 2.28
N ILE A 183 -1.20 -2.06 1.44
CA ILE A 183 -1.59 -2.16 0.03
C ILE A 183 -0.63 -3.10 -0.72
N LEU A 184 0.66 -2.98 -0.44
CA LEU A 184 1.68 -3.75 -1.13
C LEU A 184 1.73 -5.23 -0.69
N MET A 185 1.50 -5.53 0.59
CA MET A 185 1.37 -6.90 1.07
C MET A 185 0.18 -7.60 0.40
N LYS A 186 -0.96 -6.91 0.26
CA LYS A 186 -2.12 -7.40 -0.50
C LYS A 186 -1.77 -7.64 -1.97
N TYR A 187 -1.01 -6.74 -2.60
CA TYR A 187 -0.54 -6.92 -3.98
C TYR A 187 0.34 -8.17 -4.13
N GLN A 188 1.29 -8.41 -3.21
CA GLN A 188 2.13 -9.62 -3.27
C GLN A 188 1.29 -10.89 -3.06
N TYR A 189 0.35 -10.87 -2.12
CA TYR A 189 -0.59 -11.96 -1.91
C TYR A 189 -1.41 -12.27 -3.17
N GLN A 190 -2.00 -11.25 -3.82
CA GLN A 190 -2.75 -11.44 -5.06
C GLN A 190 -1.88 -11.99 -6.19
N ARG A 191 -0.65 -11.50 -6.34
CA ARG A 191 0.30 -12.03 -7.33
C ARG A 191 0.61 -13.50 -7.09
N GLN A 192 0.85 -13.87 -5.84
CA GLN A 192 1.10 -15.25 -5.48
C GLN A 192 -0.13 -16.11 -5.76
N LYS A 193 -1.32 -15.71 -5.31
CA LYS A 193 -2.57 -16.43 -5.58
C LYS A 193 -2.82 -16.62 -7.07
N ASN A 194 -2.65 -15.58 -7.87
CA ASN A 194 -2.76 -15.63 -9.33
C ASN A 194 -1.74 -16.58 -9.96
N PHE A 195 -0.50 -16.57 -9.46
CA PHE A 195 0.55 -17.47 -9.91
C PHE A 195 0.22 -18.93 -9.59
N CYS A 196 -0.21 -19.22 -8.36
CA CYS A 196 -0.59 -20.55 -7.90
C CYS A 196 -1.75 -21.08 -8.74
N SER A 197 -2.84 -20.30 -8.86
CA SER A 197 -4.01 -20.66 -9.66
C SER A 197 -3.65 -20.95 -11.11
N PHE A 198 -2.75 -20.16 -11.69
CA PHE A 198 -2.24 -20.42 -13.03
C PHE A 198 -1.46 -21.73 -13.11
N CYS A 199 -0.52 -21.98 -12.19
CA CYS A 199 0.26 -23.21 -12.20
C CYS A 199 -0.57 -24.46 -11.94
N ASP A 200 -1.60 -24.39 -11.10
CA ASP A 200 -2.56 -25.48 -10.90
C ASP A 200 -3.29 -25.80 -12.20
N SER A 201 -3.70 -24.77 -12.95
CA SER A 201 -4.30 -24.96 -14.27
C SER A 201 -3.34 -25.58 -15.29
N CYS A 202 -2.02 -25.35 -15.14
CA CYS A 202 -0.99 -25.93 -15.99
C CYS A 202 -0.61 -27.36 -15.60
N SER A 203 -0.74 -27.75 -14.33
CA SER A 203 -0.35 -29.08 -13.83
C SER A 203 -1.11 -30.23 -14.49
N PHE A 204 -2.30 -29.96 -15.04
CA PHE A 204 -3.10 -30.94 -15.79
C PHE A 204 -2.38 -31.48 -17.04
N VAL A 205 -1.43 -30.72 -17.61
CA VAL A 205 -0.68 -31.13 -18.80
C VAL A 205 0.32 -32.25 -18.48
N ASP A 206 1.00 -32.17 -17.34
CA ASP A 206 2.06 -33.13 -16.97
C ASP A 206 1.50 -34.54 -16.68
N TYR A 207 0.27 -34.65 -16.18
CA TYR A 207 -0.36 -35.93 -15.84
C TYR A 207 -0.55 -36.86 -17.06
N TYR A 208 -0.76 -36.29 -18.25
CA TYR A 208 -0.95 -37.06 -19.48
C TYR A 208 0.35 -37.47 -20.18
N GLU A 209 1.49 -36.84 -19.85
CA GLU A 209 2.78 -37.25 -20.40
C GLU A 209 3.37 -38.47 -19.67
N ASP A 210 3.23 -38.54 -18.34
CA ASP A 210 3.81 -39.65 -17.55
C ASP A 210 2.96 -40.94 -17.62
N SER A 211 1.64 -40.81 -17.81
CA SER A 211 0.74 -41.96 -17.97
C SER A 211 0.82 -42.62 -19.37
N GLY A 212 1.41 -41.96 -20.36
CA GLY A 212 1.64 -42.50 -21.71
C GLY A 212 2.93 -43.31 -21.87
N ALA A 213 3.95 -43.08 -21.03
CA ALA A 213 5.27 -43.70 -21.18
C ALA A 213 5.36 -45.15 -20.64
N ASN A 214 4.33 -45.63 -19.92
CA ASN A 214 4.22 -47.03 -19.47
C ASN A 214 3.23 -47.87 -20.31
N ALA A 215 2.74 -47.36 -21.43
CA ALA A 215 1.99 -48.13 -22.43
C ALA A 215 2.92 -48.94 -23.37
N GLY A 216 4.12 -49.28 -22.91
CA GLY A 216 5.04 -50.20 -23.58
C GLY A 216 4.57 -51.65 -23.53
N ASN A 217 3.37 -51.95 -24.05
CA ASN A 217 3.03 -53.27 -24.62
C ASN A 217 1.70 -53.33 -25.39
N ALA A 218 1.19 -52.22 -25.93
CA ALA A 218 0.06 -52.25 -26.87
C ALA A 218 0.55 -51.85 -28.26
N THR A 219 1.08 -52.81 -29.00
CA THR A 219 1.33 -52.68 -30.44
C THR A 219 0.00 -52.49 -31.17
N GLY A 220 -0.31 -51.26 -31.57
CA GLY A 220 -1.32 -50.98 -32.59
C GLY A 220 -2.30 -49.87 -32.27
N ASP A 221 -1.87 -48.62 -32.43
CA ASP A 221 -2.49 -47.56 -33.25
C ASP A 221 -1.97 -46.19 -32.76
N ASP A 222 -0.96 -45.68 -33.46
CA ASP A 222 -0.23 -44.44 -33.15
C ASP A 222 -1.00 -43.14 -33.54
N ASP A 223 -2.26 -43.23 -33.97
CA ASP A 223 -2.93 -42.10 -34.65
C ASP A 223 -3.73 -41.16 -33.73
N GLN A 224 -3.96 -41.50 -32.46
CA GLN A 224 -4.86 -40.70 -31.61
C GLN A 224 -4.19 -39.61 -30.76
N TYR A 225 -2.88 -39.72 -30.49
CA TYR A 225 -2.16 -38.78 -29.61
C TYR A 225 -1.63 -37.54 -30.36
N ASN A 226 -1.35 -37.67 -31.66
CA ASN A 226 -0.93 -36.54 -32.51
C ASN A 226 -2.07 -35.56 -32.83
N ALA A 227 -3.34 -35.98 -32.73
CA ALA A 227 -4.49 -35.15 -33.10
C ALA A 227 -4.74 -33.95 -32.16
N TYR A 228 -4.25 -33.99 -30.92
CA TYR A 228 -4.39 -32.88 -29.97
C TYR A 228 -3.30 -31.81 -30.17
N TYR A 229 -2.05 -32.23 -30.44
CA TYR A 229 -0.94 -31.32 -30.73
C TYR A 229 -0.99 -30.73 -32.15
N GLU A 230 -1.41 -31.50 -33.15
CA GLU A 230 -1.60 -30.96 -34.51
C GLU A 230 -2.78 -29.98 -34.58
N ASN A 231 -3.82 -30.13 -33.76
CA ASN A 231 -4.89 -29.13 -33.68
C ASN A 231 -4.45 -27.83 -32.99
N ALA A 232 -3.62 -27.89 -31.95
CA ALA A 232 -3.06 -26.70 -31.31
C ALA A 232 -2.12 -25.93 -32.26
N ALA A 233 -1.32 -26.64 -33.06
CA ALA A 233 -0.48 -26.05 -34.10
C ALA A 233 -1.28 -25.53 -35.31
N ALA A 234 -2.38 -26.20 -35.68
CA ALA A 234 -3.30 -25.73 -36.73
C ALA A 234 -4.01 -24.43 -36.35
N TYR A 235 -4.37 -24.25 -35.07
CA TYR A 235 -4.92 -22.99 -34.55
C TYR A 235 -3.91 -21.83 -34.55
N GLN A 236 -2.60 -22.10 -34.49
CA GLN A 236 -1.56 -21.06 -34.60
C GLN A 236 -1.41 -20.55 -36.03
N ASN A 237 -1.48 -21.43 -37.03
CA ASN A 237 -1.37 -21.04 -38.44
C ASN A 237 -2.64 -20.38 -39.00
N ALA A 238 -3.81 -20.60 -38.38
CA ALA A 238 -5.06 -19.97 -38.79
C ALA A 238 -5.24 -18.53 -38.25
N ASN A 239 -4.44 -18.11 -37.27
CA ASN A 239 -4.64 -16.84 -36.56
C ASN A 239 -3.66 -15.72 -36.94
N GLU A 240 -2.67 -15.96 -37.81
CA GLU A 240 -1.75 -14.90 -38.26
C GLU A 240 -2.17 -14.23 -39.59
N GLU A 241 -3.14 -14.77 -40.35
CA GLU A 241 -3.56 -14.17 -41.63
C GLU A 241 -4.98 -13.55 -41.67
N ASP A 242 -5.89 -13.79 -40.71
CA ASP A 242 -7.29 -13.28 -40.79
C ASP A 242 -7.90 -12.91 -39.41
N GLN A 243 -7.26 -12.03 -38.62
CA GLN A 243 -7.81 -11.58 -37.33
C GLN A 243 -8.86 -10.44 -37.42
N ASP A 244 -9.13 -9.89 -38.60
CA ASP A 244 -10.06 -8.75 -38.73
C ASP A 244 -11.49 -9.14 -39.17
N ASP A 245 -11.74 -10.36 -39.68
CA ASP A 245 -13.05 -10.73 -40.28
C ASP A 245 -13.84 -11.84 -39.54
N ALA A 246 -13.30 -12.44 -38.46
CA ALA A 246 -13.89 -13.64 -37.84
C ALA A 246 -14.93 -13.40 -36.72
N VAL A 247 -15.34 -12.16 -36.45
CA VAL A 247 -16.26 -11.83 -35.33
C VAL A 247 -17.73 -11.62 -35.76
N GLU A 248 -18.05 -11.48 -37.06
CA GLU A 248 -19.43 -11.19 -37.50
C GLU A 248 -20.23 -12.38 -38.05
N GLY A 249 -19.69 -13.61 -38.04
CA GLY A 249 -20.35 -14.77 -38.68
C GLY A 249 -21.08 -15.77 -37.76
N ALA A 250 -21.06 -15.59 -36.43
CA ALA A 250 -21.49 -16.62 -35.48
C ALA A 250 -22.92 -16.43 -34.95
N ASN A 251 -23.87 -16.02 -35.79
CA ASN A 251 -25.27 -15.98 -35.43
C ASN A 251 -26.11 -16.60 -36.55
N GLU A 252 -27.09 -17.42 -36.18
CA GLU A 252 -28.00 -18.20 -37.05
C GLU A 252 -27.57 -19.64 -37.37
N ASN A 253 -27.39 -20.46 -36.33
CA ASN A 253 -27.78 -21.86 -36.46
C ASN A 253 -28.49 -22.33 -35.17
N GLU A 254 -29.78 -22.00 -35.10
CA GLU A 254 -30.74 -22.55 -34.14
C GLU A 254 -30.99 -24.03 -34.44
N ASN A 255 -30.07 -24.91 -34.06
CA ASN A 255 -30.41 -26.31 -33.83
C ASN A 255 -29.62 -26.79 -32.61
N GLY A 256 -30.37 -27.02 -31.54
CA GLY A 256 -29.88 -27.30 -30.20
C GLY A 256 -29.06 -28.57 -30.11
N ASP A 257 -27.75 -28.39 -29.95
CA ASP A 257 -26.83 -29.41 -29.49
C ASP A 257 -26.05 -28.82 -28.31
N GLU A 258 -26.21 -29.44 -27.14
CA GLU A 258 -25.67 -29.04 -25.81
C GLU A 258 -24.14 -29.11 -25.70
N ASN A 259 -23.42 -28.98 -26.82
CA ASN A 259 -21.98 -29.25 -26.92
C ASN A 259 -21.15 -28.01 -27.30
N GLN A 260 -21.73 -26.80 -27.22
CA GLN A 260 -21.03 -25.55 -27.52
C GLN A 260 -20.21 -25.01 -26.33
N ASP A 261 -20.55 -25.35 -25.08
CA ASP A 261 -19.82 -24.88 -23.88
C ASP A 261 -18.39 -25.43 -23.81
N ASN A 262 -18.10 -26.59 -24.42
CA ASN A 262 -16.75 -27.17 -24.43
C ASN A 262 -15.80 -26.52 -25.45
N ARG A 263 -16.29 -25.77 -26.45
CA ARG A 263 -15.41 -25.14 -27.45
C ARG A 263 -14.76 -23.86 -26.93
N PHE A 264 -15.44 -23.11 -26.05
CA PHE A 264 -14.89 -21.89 -25.47
C PHE A 264 -13.81 -22.18 -24.41
N LEU A 265 -14.01 -23.22 -23.59
CA LEU A 265 -12.97 -23.72 -22.68
C LEU A 265 -11.71 -24.12 -23.46
N GLY A 266 -11.85 -24.84 -24.59
CA GLY A 266 -10.72 -25.32 -25.40
C GLY A 266 -9.78 -24.22 -25.91
N ALA A 267 -10.32 -23.07 -26.35
CA ALA A 267 -9.49 -21.95 -26.83
C ALA A 267 -8.76 -21.23 -25.68
N TYR A 268 -9.42 -21.09 -24.53
CA TYR A 268 -8.79 -20.53 -23.32
C TYR A 268 -7.65 -21.43 -22.81
N TYR A 269 -7.83 -22.75 -22.84
CA TYR A 269 -6.77 -23.71 -22.49
C TYR A 269 -5.66 -23.78 -23.56
N ALA A 270 -5.97 -23.65 -24.86
CA ALA A 270 -4.96 -23.69 -25.92
C ALA A 270 -4.03 -22.46 -25.92
N ALA A 271 -4.56 -21.25 -25.68
CA ALA A 271 -3.74 -20.05 -25.49
C ALA A 271 -2.87 -20.16 -24.21
N ASN A 272 -3.38 -20.87 -23.20
CA ASN A 272 -2.64 -21.13 -21.97
C ASN A 272 -1.58 -22.23 -22.13
N ALA A 273 -1.70 -23.19 -23.05
CA ALA A 273 -0.72 -24.28 -23.18
C ALA A 273 0.71 -23.78 -23.48
N ASN A 274 0.86 -22.81 -24.39
CA ASN A 274 2.18 -22.23 -24.69
C ASN A 274 2.71 -21.41 -23.50
N THR A 275 1.84 -20.68 -22.81
CA THR A 275 2.18 -19.93 -21.59
C THR A 275 2.61 -20.87 -20.47
N CYS A 276 1.88 -21.97 -20.26
CA CYS A 276 2.21 -23.05 -19.34
C CYS A 276 3.55 -23.67 -19.67
N TYR A 277 3.84 -23.97 -20.95
CA TYR A 277 5.16 -24.49 -21.34
C TYR A 277 6.29 -23.50 -21.02
N LYS A 278 6.12 -22.22 -21.35
CA LYS A 278 7.10 -21.16 -21.05
C LYS A 278 7.32 -20.98 -19.54
N MET A 279 6.27 -21.11 -18.75
CA MET A 279 6.31 -20.91 -17.30
C MET A 279 6.45 -22.22 -16.51
N SER A 280 6.53 -23.37 -17.17
CA SER A 280 6.59 -24.70 -16.54
C SER A 280 7.73 -24.81 -15.54
N SER A 281 8.90 -24.24 -15.86
CA SER A 281 10.05 -24.18 -14.95
C SER A 281 9.77 -23.39 -13.67
N GLN A 282 8.97 -22.33 -13.75
CA GLN A 282 8.53 -21.55 -12.59
C GLN A 282 7.45 -22.32 -11.81
N CYS A 283 6.54 -23.01 -12.50
CA CYS A 283 5.52 -23.85 -11.89
C CYS A 283 6.06 -25.10 -11.19
N LYS A 284 7.23 -25.63 -11.57
CA LYS A 284 7.88 -26.72 -10.82
C LYS A 284 8.19 -26.34 -9.37
N ASN A 285 8.51 -25.06 -9.13
CA ASN A 285 8.70 -24.52 -7.78
C ASN A 285 7.38 -24.08 -7.13
N CYS A 286 6.30 -23.99 -7.90
CA CYS A 286 4.98 -23.62 -7.42
C CYS A 286 4.49 -24.60 -6.36
N LYS A 287 4.71 -25.91 -6.49
CA LYS A 287 4.37 -26.86 -5.42
C LYS A 287 5.00 -26.46 -4.08
N ASN A 288 6.26 -26.05 -4.07
CA ASN A 288 6.91 -25.57 -2.83
C ASN A 288 6.42 -24.19 -2.37
N THR A 289 5.88 -23.37 -3.29
CA THR A 289 5.48 -21.97 -3.06
C THR A 289 3.98 -21.82 -2.74
N CYS A 290 3.17 -22.78 -3.18
CA CYS A 290 1.72 -22.73 -3.24
C CYS A 290 1.05 -23.95 -2.62
N SER A 291 1.81 -24.92 -2.07
CA SER A 291 1.25 -25.90 -1.15
C SER A 291 0.81 -25.18 0.13
N SER A 292 -0.38 -24.57 0.05
CA SER A 292 -1.27 -24.45 1.19
C SER A 292 -1.53 -25.86 1.72
N ASN A 293 -1.59 -25.98 3.03
CA ASN A 293 -1.83 -27.23 3.75
C ASN A 293 -3.29 -27.73 3.55
N ASP A 294 -3.85 -27.64 2.35
CA ASP A 294 -5.20 -28.10 2.03
C ASP A 294 -5.29 -29.64 1.93
N ASP A 295 -4.20 -30.35 2.27
CA ASP A 295 -4.32 -31.71 2.72
C ASP A 295 -5.01 -31.69 4.09
N ASP A 296 -6.33 -31.85 4.10
CA ASP A 296 -7.21 -32.16 5.24
C ASP A 296 -6.75 -33.41 6.05
N ASP A 297 -5.56 -33.95 5.78
CA ASP A 297 -4.97 -35.09 6.48
C ASP A 297 -4.36 -34.60 7.81
N TYR A 298 -5.24 -34.69 8.81
CA TYR A 298 -5.21 -34.17 10.18
C TYR A 298 -3.97 -34.45 11.06
N ASP A 299 -2.82 -34.93 10.58
CA ASP A 299 -1.78 -35.49 11.47
C ASP A 299 -0.30 -35.15 11.18
N ASP A 300 0.07 -34.27 10.24
CA ASP A 300 1.48 -33.86 10.09
C ASP A 300 1.72 -32.36 10.25
N ALA A 301 1.68 -31.92 11.51
CA ALA A 301 1.97 -30.56 11.96
C ALA A 301 3.44 -30.10 11.78
N SER A 302 4.26 -30.78 10.95
CA SER A 302 5.68 -30.48 10.79
C SER A 302 6.11 -29.97 9.40
N SER A 303 5.20 -29.91 8.43
CA SER A 303 5.48 -29.31 7.13
C SER A 303 5.20 -27.82 7.14
N SER A 304 6.09 -27.05 7.78
CA SER A 304 6.06 -25.58 7.71
C SER A 304 6.31 -25.14 6.26
N SER A 305 5.24 -24.94 5.49
CA SER A 305 5.36 -24.34 4.18
C SER A 305 5.91 -22.92 4.35
N ASN A 306 7.00 -22.61 3.63
CA ASN A 306 7.67 -21.31 3.65
C ASN A 306 6.85 -20.21 2.94
N MET A 307 5.53 -20.37 2.85
CA MET A 307 4.66 -19.37 2.25
C MET A 307 4.61 -18.19 3.22
N ILE A 308 5.23 -17.09 2.81
CA ILE A 308 5.14 -15.83 3.54
C ILE A 308 3.66 -15.47 3.60
N ASP A 309 3.08 -15.54 4.80
CA ASP A 309 1.72 -15.08 5.04
C ASP A 309 1.72 -13.55 5.05
N TYR A 310 1.71 -12.96 3.86
CA TYR A 310 1.64 -11.51 3.67
C TYR A 310 0.45 -10.89 4.40
N MET A 311 -0.64 -11.64 4.58
CA MET A 311 -1.83 -11.16 5.28
C MET A 311 -1.61 -11.12 6.79
N SER A 312 -0.86 -12.07 7.38
CA SER A 312 -0.47 -12.00 8.79
C SER A 312 0.32 -10.73 9.11
N TYR A 313 1.15 -10.24 8.17
CA TYR A 313 1.97 -9.06 8.38
C TYR A 313 1.15 -7.78 8.55
N ILE A 314 0.01 -7.69 7.87
CA ILE A 314 -0.89 -6.54 7.97
C ILE A 314 -1.39 -6.36 9.40
N ASN A 315 -1.51 -7.45 10.17
CA ASN A 315 -1.94 -7.39 11.57
C ASN A 315 -0.91 -6.77 12.52
N TYR A 316 0.30 -6.46 12.05
CA TYR A 316 1.32 -5.76 12.82
C TYR A 316 1.43 -4.28 12.45
N PHE A 317 0.66 -3.81 11.46
CA PHE A 317 0.67 -2.41 11.05
C PHE A 317 -0.30 -1.56 11.91
N GLY A 318 0.03 -0.28 12.09
CA GLY A 318 -0.76 0.65 12.89
C GLY A 318 -0.46 0.56 14.39
N CYS A 319 0.81 0.52 14.77
CA CYS A 319 1.27 0.57 16.17
C CYS A 319 0.65 -0.50 17.07
N GLN A 320 0.88 -1.76 16.72
CA GLN A 320 0.26 -2.88 17.41
C GLN A 320 1.08 -3.27 18.63
N LYS A 321 0.40 -3.43 19.77
CA LYS A 321 1.03 -3.86 21.01
C LYS A 321 1.42 -5.33 20.95
N GLN A 322 2.70 -5.64 21.14
CA GLN A 322 3.26 -6.98 21.14
C GLN A 322 3.98 -7.27 22.46
N GLY A 323 3.81 -8.50 22.97
CA GLY A 323 4.46 -8.97 24.18
C GLY A 323 5.62 -9.91 23.85
N ASP A 324 6.75 -9.76 24.52
CA ASP A 324 7.84 -10.74 24.42
C ASP A 324 7.60 -11.97 25.31
N SER A 325 8.51 -12.94 25.22
CA SER A 325 8.49 -14.16 26.04
C SER A 325 8.66 -13.90 27.55
N TYR A 326 9.05 -12.69 27.96
CA TYR A 326 9.27 -12.29 29.35
C TYR A 326 8.13 -11.45 29.93
N GLY A 327 7.10 -11.14 29.14
CA GLY A 327 5.96 -10.32 29.54
C GLY A 327 6.20 -8.81 29.49
N ASN A 328 7.27 -8.34 28.85
CA ASN A 328 7.38 -6.92 28.50
C ASN A 328 6.56 -6.65 27.24
N TYR A 329 6.06 -5.43 27.12
CA TYR A 329 5.26 -5.02 25.97
C TYR A 329 5.90 -3.84 25.27
N HIS A 330 5.93 -3.91 23.95
CA HIS A 330 6.31 -2.83 23.05
C HIS A 330 5.28 -2.71 21.94
N TYR A 331 5.44 -1.69 21.10
CA TYR A 331 4.59 -1.48 19.93
C TYR A 331 5.43 -1.70 18.67
N VAL A 332 4.83 -2.25 17.62
CA VAL A 332 5.50 -2.49 16.35
C VAL A 332 4.80 -1.72 15.24
N ASN A 333 5.57 -1.17 14.31
CA ASN A 333 5.07 -0.48 13.12
C ASN A 333 6.18 -0.40 12.06
N PRO A 334 5.86 -0.47 10.75
CA PRO A 334 6.85 -0.16 9.74
C PRO A 334 7.24 1.33 9.80
N GLN A 335 8.52 1.62 9.55
CA GLN A 335 9.08 2.97 9.56
C GLN A 335 10.14 3.15 8.45
N CYS A 336 10.48 4.40 8.15
CA CYS A 336 11.60 4.72 7.30
C CYS A 336 12.92 4.71 8.09
N ASP A 337 13.92 3.99 7.60
CA ASP A 337 15.30 4.15 8.04
C ASP A 337 15.92 5.38 7.32
N PRO A 338 16.28 6.45 8.07
CA PRO A 338 16.83 7.67 7.47
C PRO A 338 18.22 7.48 6.84
N ASP A 339 18.98 6.47 7.25
CA ASP A 339 20.35 6.25 6.76
C ASP A 339 20.35 5.49 5.43
N THR A 340 19.45 4.52 5.28
CA THR A 340 19.39 3.66 4.11
C THR A 340 18.27 4.01 3.13
N ASN A 341 17.34 4.89 3.53
CA ASN A 341 16.12 5.17 2.79
C ASN A 341 15.26 3.90 2.57
N THR A 342 15.39 2.92 3.48
CA THR A 342 14.64 1.67 3.43
C THR A 342 13.44 1.68 4.37
N ILE A 343 12.48 0.78 4.17
CA ILE A 343 11.37 0.54 5.08
C ILE A 343 11.75 -0.69 5.88
N GLU A 344 11.70 -0.55 7.20
CA GLU A 344 11.94 -1.63 8.14
C GLU A 344 10.82 -1.68 9.17
N MET A 345 10.69 -2.82 9.86
CA MET A 345 9.82 -2.91 11.01
C MET A 345 10.54 -2.30 12.22
N GLY A 346 9.93 -1.30 12.85
CA GLY A 346 10.42 -0.69 14.07
C GLY A 346 9.74 -1.25 15.31
N VAL A 347 10.44 -1.21 16.45
CA VAL A 347 9.88 -1.44 17.79
C VAL A 347 9.87 -0.10 18.52
N PHE A 348 8.79 0.18 19.26
CA PHE A 348 8.53 1.46 19.90
C PHE A 348 8.09 1.30 21.35
N TYR A 349 8.42 2.28 22.19
CA TYR A 349 8.07 2.27 23.62
C TYR A 349 6.64 2.74 23.91
N ASP A 350 6.02 3.46 22.98
CA ASP A 350 4.71 4.08 23.16
C ASP A 350 3.69 3.60 22.11
N GLU A 351 2.41 3.82 22.41
CA GLU A 351 1.28 3.36 21.60
C GLU A 351 1.09 4.12 20.28
N TYR A 352 1.83 5.20 20.06
CA TYR A 352 1.77 6.04 18.86
C TYR A 352 2.97 5.80 17.95
N CYS A 353 3.91 4.97 18.37
CA CYS A 353 5.18 4.71 17.69
C CYS A 353 6.05 5.97 17.44
N ASP A 354 6.02 6.92 18.37
CA ASP A 354 6.86 8.12 18.26
C ASP A 354 8.26 7.91 18.86
N GLN A 355 8.41 7.00 19.83
CA GLN A 355 9.65 6.72 20.55
C GLN A 355 10.24 5.39 20.08
N TYR A 356 11.01 5.47 18.99
CA TYR A 356 11.74 4.32 18.47
C TYR A 356 12.66 3.72 19.54
N ALA A 357 12.53 2.42 19.77
CA ALA A 357 13.31 1.70 20.77
C ALA A 357 14.78 1.52 20.38
N GLY A 358 15.13 1.87 19.14
CA GLY A 358 16.48 1.73 18.61
C GLY A 358 16.83 0.28 18.29
N ASN A 359 18.12 0.07 17.99
CA ASN A 359 18.68 -1.26 17.74
C ASN A 359 18.93 -2.06 19.04
N ASP A 360 18.47 -1.55 20.18
CA ASP A 360 18.58 -2.21 21.47
C ASP A 360 17.61 -3.39 21.58
N ILE A 361 16.55 -3.39 20.76
CA ILE A 361 15.51 -4.42 20.74
C ILE A 361 15.42 -5.03 19.34
N ALA A 362 15.62 -6.34 19.25
CA ALA A 362 15.44 -7.06 18.00
C ALA A 362 13.95 -7.31 17.73
N VAL A 363 13.47 -6.93 16.54
CA VAL A 363 12.10 -7.20 16.07
C VAL A 363 11.73 -8.68 16.21
N TYR A 364 12.69 -9.57 15.94
CA TYR A 364 12.56 -11.02 16.06
C TYR A 364 12.06 -11.48 17.44
N ASP A 365 12.49 -10.81 18.52
CA ASP A 365 12.13 -11.20 19.89
C ASP A 365 10.63 -11.01 20.21
N TYR A 366 9.95 -10.17 19.42
CA TYR A 366 8.53 -9.84 19.58
C TYR A 366 7.66 -10.57 18.58
N LEU A 367 8.14 -10.73 17.35
CA LEU A 367 7.33 -11.23 16.24
C LEU A 367 7.53 -12.73 16.02
N GLY A 368 8.56 -13.35 16.63
CA GLY A 368 8.85 -14.78 16.50
C GLY A 368 9.37 -15.18 15.12
N ASP A 369 9.17 -14.31 14.13
CA ASP A 369 9.67 -14.42 12.77
C ASP A 369 10.68 -13.31 12.51
N ASP A 370 11.73 -13.67 11.77
CA ASP A 370 12.58 -12.66 11.14
C ASP A 370 11.72 -12.06 10.04
N PHE A 371 11.18 -10.86 10.30
CA PHE A 371 10.59 -10.03 9.27
C PHE A 371 11.69 -9.79 8.24
N SER A 372 11.80 -10.74 7.32
CA SER A 372 13.05 -10.91 6.62
C SER A 372 13.30 -9.61 5.86
N THR A 373 14.52 -9.09 5.95
CA THR A 373 14.91 -7.94 5.12
C THR A 373 14.58 -8.18 3.65
N ASN A 374 14.43 -9.44 3.22
CA ASN A 374 14.02 -9.81 1.87
C ASN A 374 12.56 -9.48 1.57
N THR A 375 11.65 -9.62 2.54
CA THR A 375 10.23 -9.24 2.38
C THR A 375 10.15 -7.75 2.06
N PHE A 376 10.81 -6.91 2.86
CA PHE A 376 10.85 -5.45 2.64
C PHE A 376 11.70 -5.03 1.43
N LYS A 377 12.75 -5.78 1.05
CA LYS A 377 13.51 -5.48 -0.18
C LYS A 377 12.67 -5.63 -1.44
N SER A 378 11.80 -6.65 -1.50
CA SER A 378 10.92 -6.82 -2.65
C SER A 378 9.89 -5.69 -2.74
N VAL A 379 9.49 -5.18 -1.58
CA VAL A 379 8.59 -4.05 -1.42
C VAL A 379 9.22 -2.76 -1.95
N GLN A 380 10.50 -2.56 -1.68
CA GLN A 380 11.24 -1.37 -2.14
C GLN A 380 11.96 -1.58 -3.46
N SER A 381 11.41 -2.45 -4.31
CA SER A 381 12.00 -2.72 -5.61
C SER A 381 12.17 -1.41 -6.38
N SER A 382 13.39 -1.17 -6.87
CA SER A 382 13.67 -0.06 -7.79
C SER A 382 12.99 -0.23 -9.16
N GLU A 383 12.31 -1.35 -9.40
CA GLU A 383 11.62 -1.62 -10.65
C GLU A 383 10.34 -0.79 -10.82
N CYS A 384 9.99 -0.54 -12.08
CA CYS A 384 8.73 0.11 -12.42
C CYS A 384 7.61 -0.93 -12.47
N ILE A 385 6.54 -0.71 -11.70
CA ILE A 385 5.34 -1.54 -11.71
C ILE A 385 4.41 -0.99 -12.78
N GLU A 386 4.23 -1.72 -13.88
CA GLU A 386 3.33 -1.31 -14.96
C GLU A 386 1.87 -1.34 -14.50
N CYS A 387 1.18 -0.20 -14.53
CA CYS A 387 -0.20 -0.08 -14.03
C CYS A 387 -1.29 -0.49 -15.04
N ALA A 388 -0.87 -0.94 -16.23
CA ALA A 388 -1.79 -1.52 -17.20
C ALA A 388 -2.41 -2.80 -16.63
N GLU A 389 -3.64 -3.08 -17.05
CA GLU A 389 -4.25 -4.38 -16.82
C GLU A 389 -3.40 -5.45 -17.52
N ASN A 390 -2.83 -6.34 -16.73
CA ASN A 390 -2.08 -7.46 -17.26
C ASN A 390 -2.98 -8.68 -17.33
N LYS A 391 -3.08 -9.29 -18.52
CA LYS A 391 -3.84 -10.53 -18.74
C LYS A 391 -3.02 -11.78 -18.43
N TYR A 392 -1.75 -11.62 -18.09
CA TYR A 392 -0.81 -12.72 -17.86
C TYR A 392 -0.45 -12.87 -16.37
N PRO A 393 -0.37 -14.12 -15.88
CA PRO A 393 0.14 -14.40 -14.55
C PRO A 393 1.61 -13.95 -14.41
N PRO A 394 2.07 -13.61 -13.20
CA PRO A 394 1.34 -13.56 -11.93
C PRO A 394 0.49 -12.29 -11.74
N TYR A 395 0.40 -11.41 -12.73
CA TYR A 395 -0.08 -10.04 -12.56
C TYR A 395 -1.54 -9.81 -12.93
N TYR A 396 -2.34 -10.87 -13.06
CA TYR A 396 -3.74 -10.78 -13.48
C TYR A 396 -4.52 -9.75 -12.64
N ASN A 397 -4.83 -8.60 -13.24
CA ASN A 397 -5.38 -7.37 -12.62
C ASN A 397 -4.63 -6.81 -11.39
N ALA A 398 -3.71 -7.55 -10.77
CA ALA A 398 -3.03 -7.17 -9.52
C ALA A 398 -2.30 -5.82 -9.64
N ASN A 399 -1.66 -5.55 -10.78
CA ASN A 399 -0.96 -4.28 -10.98
C ASN A 399 -1.92 -3.09 -11.06
N ASN A 400 -3.02 -3.24 -11.79
CA ASN A 400 -4.00 -2.18 -11.94
C ASN A 400 -4.68 -1.88 -10.59
N VAL A 401 -5.07 -2.94 -9.86
CA VAL A 401 -5.62 -2.84 -8.50
C VAL A 401 -4.61 -2.16 -7.56
N PHE A 402 -3.34 -2.54 -7.61
CA PHE A 402 -2.30 -1.89 -6.81
C PHE A 402 -2.17 -0.39 -7.11
N CYS A 403 -2.10 0.01 -8.38
CA CYS A 403 -1.98 1.42 -8.74
C CYS A 403 -3.24 2.23 -8.39
N ASN A 404 -4.44 1.65 -8.54
CA ASN A 404 -5.69 2.29 -8.11
C ASN A 404 -5.73 2.50 -6.59
N ASN A 405 -5.30 1.50 -5.80
CA ASN A 405 -5.22 1.65 -4.35
C ASN A 405 -4.21 2.71 -3.93
N VAL A 406 -3.04 2.75 -4.56
CA VAL A 406 -2.07 3.82 -4.30
C VAL A 406 -2.68 5.18 -4.62
N TYR A 407 -3.30 5.33 -5.78
CA TYR A 407 -3.93 6.58 -6.19
C TYR A 407 -5.01 7.02 -5.21
N GLN A 408 -5.94 6.14 -4.83
CA GLN A 408 -7.09 6.48 -3.98
C GLN A 408 -6.70 6.85 -2.55
N ASN A 409 -5.66 6.24 -2.00
CA ASN A 409 -5.27 6.39 -0.60
C ASN A 409 -4.10 7.38 -0.39
N SER A 410 -3.54 7.96 -1.46
CA SER A 410 -2.41 8.89 -1.36
C SER A 410 -2.84 10.35 -1.50
N GLY A 411 -1.99 11.24 -0.97
CA GLY A 411 -1.97 12.64 -1.36
C GLY A 411 -1.35 12.75 -2.74
N GLN A 412 -2.04 13.46 -3.64
CA GLN A 412 -1.72 13.48 -5.07
C GLN A 412 -1.14 14.84 -5.47
N CYS A 413 -0.08 14.82 -6.28
CA CYS A 413 0.50 15.98 -6.95
C CYS A 413 0.54 15.72 -8.45
N ASP A 414 -0.63 15.85 -9.08
CA ASP A 414 -0.88 15.40 -10.46
C ASP A 414 -0.92 16.55 -11.47
N ALA A 415 -0.20 17.65 -11.17
CA ALA A 415 -0.22 18.86 -12.01
C ALA A 415 0.10 18.58 -13.50
N TYR A 416 0.90 17.55 -13.77
CA TYR A 416 1.25 17.13 -15.14
C TYR A 416 0.36 16.02 -15.70
N LEU A 417 -0.41 15.32 -14.85
CA LEU A 417 -1.27 14.19 -15.25
C LEU A 417 -2.76 14.54 -15.28
N ALA A 418 -3.16 15.68 -14.73
CA ALA A 418 -4.56 16.09 -14.65
C ALA A 418 -5.28 16.10 -16.02
N TYR A 419 -4.55 16.35 -17.11
CA TYR A 419 -5.12 16.31 -18.47
C TYR A 419 -5.17 14.91 -19.09
N ASP A 420 -4.31 14.00 -18.65
CA ASP A 420 -4.19 12.65 -19.21
C ASP A 420 -5.07 11.65 -18.45
N LEU A 421 -5.22 11.83 -17.13
CA LEU A 421 -6.06 11.02 -16.25
C LEU A 421 -7.45 11.64 -16.05
N GLY A 422 -7.56 12.95 -16.20
CA GLY A 422 -8.84 13.66 -16.16
C GLY A 422 -9.71 13.18 -17.30
N GLU A 423 -10.92 12.75 -16.95
CA GLU A 423 -11.94 12.32 -17.88
C GLU A 423 -11.92 13.21 -19.13
N LYS A 424 -11.70 12.60 -20.29
CA LYS A 424 -12.49 12.99 -21.44
C LYS A 424 -13.94 12.74 -21.03
N SER A 425 -14.55 13.66 -20.27
CA SER A 425 -15.97 13.62 -20.03
C SER A 425 -16.56 13.62 -21.42
N TYR A 426 -17.36 12.59 -21.70
CA TYR A 426 -18.10 12.46 -22.94
C TYR A 426 -19.22 13.50 -22.97
N ASP A 427 -18.88 14.78 -22.83
CA ASP A 427 -19.84 15.89 -22.90
C ASP A 427 -20.12 16.32 -24.35
N ASP A 428 -19.52 15.66 -25.35
CA ASP A 428 -19.55 16.12 -26.75
C ASP A 428 -20.16 15.10 -27.73
N ALA A 429 -21.26 14.45 -27.33
CA ALA A 429 -22.12 13.68 -28.24
C ALA A 429 -23.55 14.26 -28.32
N GLY A 430 -23.69 15.57 -28.05
CA GLY A 430 -24.98 16.22 -27.82
C GLY A 430 -25.53 17.16 -28.90
N ASP A 431 -24.79 17.54 -29.96
CA ASP A 431 -25.20 18.70 -30.79
C ASP A 431 -25.19 18.53 -32.33
N ASP A 432 -25.08 17.32 -32.89
CA ASP A 432 -25.16 17.11 -34.36
C ASP A 432 -26.51 16.55 -34.87
N ALA A 433 -27.61 16.83 -34.15
CA ALA A 433 -28.98 16.56 -34.63
C ALA A 433 -29.72 17.84 -35.01
N ALA A 434 -29.11 18.68 -35.86
CA ALA A 434 -29.81 19.75 -36.57
C ALA A 434 -29.61 19.59 -38.09
N ASN A 435 -29.98 18.44 -38.64
CA ASN A 435 -30.27 18.34 -40.07
C ASN A 435 -31.60 19.04 -40.32
N GLY A 436 -31.50 20.22 -40.92
CA GLY A 436 -32.63 20.95 -41.49
C GLY A 436 -33.22 20.20 -42.68
N ASP A 437 -34.48 19.84 -42.56
CA ASP A 437 -35.36 19.63 -43.69
C ASP A 437 -35.79 20.99 -44.24
N ASP A 438 -35.12 21.44 -45.30
CA ASP A 438 -35.63 22.43 -46.25
C ASP A 438 -35.21 21.99 -47.66
N ASN A 439 -36.06 21.16 -48.29
CA ASN A 439 -36.47 21.24 -49.71
C ASN A 439 -37.43 20.13 -50.13
#